data_AF-A0A2G5SI38-F1
#
_entry.id   AF-A0A2G5SI38-F1
#
_cell.length_a   1.000
_cell.length_b   1.000
_cell.length_c   1.000
_cell.angle_alpha   90.00
_cell.angle_beta   90.00
_cell.angle_gamma   90.00
#
_symmetry.space_group_name_H-M   'P 1'
#
loop_
_entity.id
_entity.type
_entity.pdbx_description
1 polymer ?
#
loop_
_entity_poly.entity_id
_entity_poly.type
_entity_poly.pdbx_seq_one_letter_code
_entity_poly.pdbx_strand_id
1 'polypeptide(L)'
;MRDLEILLALQKSIFRVFRLIRRDRNDFDYFLENFKNVVPEVPLKIEEFYMDVGDDAPNEISKILGFLNSRFLISISFYPYGNRKVLNLSEISKMDHWNNAEQLYVDRNVFVILDVLKLKHFLLVEVKMDRLRGKELLELKEKLLSRPEFAEFNFDYVNFDDEKEFSDFLGPESMKFFQMKSSEDVLRITHNSEIYSVNFKRIRKENFPEGFSIY
;
A
#
# COMPACT_ATOMS: atom_id res chain seq x y z
N MET A 1 -13.83 29.32 -1.43
CA MET A 1 -12.36 29.33 -1.61
C MET A 1 -11.63 30.02 -0.46
N ARG A 2 -12.02 31.24 -0.05
CA ARG A 2 -11.34 31.98 1.03
C ARG A 2 -11.21 31.23 2.36
N ASP A 3 -12.24 30.49 2.77
CA ASP A 3 -12.18 29.69 4.01
C ASP A 3 -11.16 28.55 3.92
N LEU A 4 -11.03 27.91 2.76
CA LEU A 4 -10.04 26.85 2.52
C LEU A 4 -8.61 27.44 2.59
N GLU A 5 -8.39 28.57 1.93
CA GLU A 5 -7.11 29.29 1.98
C GLU A 5 -6.71 29.64 3.42
N ILE A 6 -7.65 30.18 4.21
CA ILE A 6 -7.40 30.50 5.63
C ILE A 6 -7.08 29.23 6.43
N LEU A 7 -7.82 28.14 6.21
CA LEU A 7 -7.59 26.86 6.90
C LEU A 7 -6.21 26.26 6.58
N LEU A 8 -5.80 26.31 5.31
CA LEU A 8 -4.49 25.80 4.89
C LEU A 8 -3.34 26.71 5.36
N ALA A 9 -3.47 28.03 5.21
CA ALA A 9 -2.44 28.99 5.61
C ALA A 9 -2.20 29.01 7.12
N LEU A 10 -3.25 28.78 7.92
CA LEU A 10 -3.18 28.74 9.37
C LEU A 10 -3.15 27.31 9.91
N GLN A 11 -2.62 26.34 9.15
CA GLN A 11 -2.54 24.95 9.59
C GLN A 11 -1.64 24.81 10.83
N LYS A 12 -2.25 24.96 12.01
CA LYS A 12 -1.60 24.79 13.32
C LYS A 12 -1.57 23.34 13.77
N SER A 13 -2.54 22.53 13.31
CA SER A 13 -2.67 21.11 13.64
C SER A 13 -2.48 20.22 12.41
N ILE A 14 -2.17 18.96 12.66
CA ILE A 14 -2.11 17.94 11.62
C ILE A 14 -3.54 17.69 11.13
N PHE A 15 -3.76 17.67 9.80
CA PHE A 15 -5.03 17.23 9.26
C PHE A 15 -5.05 15.72 9.21
N ARG A 16 -6.06 15.12 9.82
CA ARG A 16 -6.18 13.67 9.81
C ARG A 16 -6.33 13.12 8.39
N VAL A 17 -7.17 13.74 7.57
CA VAL A 17 -7.54 13.22 6.25
C VAL A 17 -7.44 14.29 5.17
N PHE A 18 -6.82 13.95 4.05
CA PHE A 18 -6.87 14.70 2.80
C PHE A 18 -7.33 13.77 1.67
N ARG A 19 -8.49 14.07 1.06
CA ARG A 19 -9.06 13.27 -0.03
C ARG A 19 -9.18 14.08 -1.31
N LEU A 20 -8.64 13.53 -2.40
CA LEU A 20 -8.84 14.05 -3.74
C LEU A 20 -9.75 13.10 -4.52
N ILE A 21 -11.01 13.52 -4.69
CA ILE A 21 -12.07 12.74 -5.36
C ILE A 21 -12.33 13.36 -6.72
N ARG A 22 -12.37 12.55 -7.78
CA ARG A 22 -12.61 13.01 -9.14
C ARG A 22 -14.09 12.91 -9.49
N ARG A 23 -14.61 13.91 -10.21
CA ARG A 23 -15.95 13.88 -10.79
C ARG A 23 -15.88 13.75 -12.31
N ASP A 24 -14.98 14.51 -12.94
CA ASP A 24 -14.73 14.53 -14.39
C ASP A 24 -13.24 14.35 -14.74
N ARG A 25 -12.93 13.94 -15.98
CA ARG A 25 -11.56 13.65 -16.43
C ARG A 25 -10.61 14.86 -16.39
N ASN A 26 -11.13 16.07 -16.60
CA ASN A 26 -10.34 17.30 -16.67
C ASN A 26 -10.20 18.01 -15.31
N ASP A 27 -10.72 17.42 -14.23
CA ASP A 27 -10.76 18.08 -12.93
C ASP A 27 -9.37 18.27 -12.30
N PHE A 28 -8.40 17.42 -12.63
CA PHE A 28 -7.12 17.42 -11.93
C PHE A 28 -6.28 18.66 -12.21
N ASP A 29 -6.11 19.05 -13.47
CA ASP A 29 -5.29 20.21 -13.81
C ASP A 29 -5.92 21.51 -13.29
N TYR A 30 -7.23 21.66 -13.45
CA TYR A 30 -7.98 22.78 -12.87
C TYR A 30 -7.84 22.80 -11.35
N PHE A 31 -8.02 21.65 -10.68
CA PHE A 31 -7.79 21.55 -9.24
C PHE A 31 -6.37 21.98 -8.88
N LEU A 32 -5.36 21.45 -9.58
CA LEU A 32 -3.95 21.69 -9.29
C LEU A 32 -3.57 23.16 -9.43
N GLU A 33 -4.06 23.84 -10.48
CA GLU A 33 -3.85 25.28 -10.68
C GLU A 33 -4.45 26.10 -9.55
N ASN A 34 -5.69 25.79 -9.13
CA ASN A 34 -6.33 26.49 -8.03
C ASN A 34 -5.70 26.15 -6.68
N PHE A 35 -5.30 24.89 -6.48
CA PHE A 35 -4.70 24.40 -5.24
C PHE A 35 -3.35 25.07 -4.99
N LYS A 36 -2.53 25.26 -6.03
CA LYS A 36 -1.26 26.00 -5.95
C LYS A 36 -1.41 27.43 -5.43
N ASN A 37 -2.56 28.07 -5.69
CA ASN A 37 -2.81 29.45 -5.25
C ASN A 37 -3.24 29.54 -3.79
N VAL A 38 -3.71 28.44 -3.19
CA VAL A 38 -4.23 28.42 -1.81
C VAL A 38 -3.39 27.59 -0.85
N VAL A 39 -2.54 26.70 -1.38
CA VAL A 39 -1.61 25.89 -0.59
C VAL A 39 -0.47 26.78 -0.07
N PRO A 40 -0.11 26.71 1.21
CA PRO A 40 1.02 27.45 1.74
C PRO A 40 2.34 26.97 1.12
N GLU A 41 3.37 27.81 1.20
CA GLU A 41 4.74 27.44 0.79
C GLU A 41 5.30 26.28 1.62
N VAL A 42 4.80 26.10 2.85
CA VAL A 42 5.18 24.98 3.71
C VAL A 42 4.34 23.74 3.40
N PRO A 43 4.94 22.54 3.29
CA PRO A 43 4.18 21.32 3.01
C PRO A 43 3.15 21.01 4.09
N LEU A 44 1.95 20.63 3.67
CA LEU A 44 0.81 20.33 4.54
C LEU A 44 1.09 19.10 5.41
N LYS A 45 0.77 19.20 6.70
CA LYS A 45 0.91 18.08 7.63
C LYS A 45 -0.37 17.25 7.59
N ILE A 46 -0.31 16.06 7.01
CA ILE A 46 -1.47 15.16 6.90
C ILE A 46 -1.13 13.74 7.35
N GLU A 47 -2.10 13.02 7.91
CA GLU A 47 -1.92 11.61 8.32
C GLU A 47 -2.38 10.62 7.25
N GLU A 48 -3.56 10.84 6.66
CA GLU A 48 -4.19 9.91 5.73
C GLU A 48 -4.43 10.59 4.37
N PHE A 49 -3.78 10.09 3.33
CA PHE A 49 -3.93 10.57 1.95
C PHE A 49 -4.77 9.60 1.12
N TYR A 50 -5.80 10.13 0.47
CA TYR A 50 -6.67 9.39 -0.43
C TYR A 50 -6.75 10.07 -1.78
N MET A 51 -6.60 9.30 -2.86
CA MET A 51 -6.70 9.84 -4.21
C MET A 51 -7.36 8.87 -5.18
N ASP A 52 -8.29 9.43 -5.95
CA ASP A 52 -8.83 8.79 -7.15
C ASP A 52 -7.79 8.79 -8.29
N VAL A 53 -7.45 7.61 -8.79
CA VAL A 53 -6.43 7.40 -9.83
C VAL A 53 -7.05 7.41 -11.23
N GLY A 54 -6.63 8.38 -12.03
CA GLY A 54 -6.96 8.52 -13.45
C GLY A 54 -5.96 7.80 -14.35
N ASP A 55 -5.90 8.19 -15.63
CA ASP A 55 -4.98 7.60 -16.61
C ASP A 55 -3.52 8.07 -16.43
N ASP A 56 -3.29 9.30 -15.94
CA ASP A 56 -1.96 9.87 -15.66
C ASP A 56 -1.58 9.81 -14.17
N ALA A 57 -2.16 8.85 -13.43
CA ALA A 57 -2.09 8.81 -11.98
C ALA A 57 -0.68 8.92 -11.37
N PRO A 58 0.38 8.28 -11.90
CA PRO A 58 1.72 8.42 -11.30
C PRO A 58 2.23 9.87 -11.27
N ASN A 59 2.04 10.63 -12.36
CA ASN A 59 2.43 12.03 -12.43
C ASN A 59 1.59 12.90 -11.47
N GLU A 60 0.29 12.65 -11.45
CA GLU A 60 -0.67 13.39 -10.62
C GLU A 60 -0.41 13.15 -9.12
N ILE A 61 -0.19 11.89 -8.72
CA ILE A 61 0.21 11.51 -7.35
C ILE A 61 1.48 12.25 -6.95
N SER A 62 2.51 12.22 -7.80
CA SER A 62 3.79 12.89 -7.52
C SER A 62 3.61 14.39 -7.26
N LYS A 63 2.80 15.06 -8.09
CA LYS A 63 2.48 16.48 -7.94
C LYS A 63 1.77 16.77 -6.60
N ILE A 64 0.80 15.94 -6.21
CA ILE A 64 0.07 16.13 -4.95
C ILE A 64 0.94 15.85 -3.74
N LEU A 65 1.68 14.74 -3.74
CA LEU A 65 2.62 14.42 -2.67
C LEU A 65 3.66 15.53 -2.47
N GLY A 66 4.05 16.25 -3.52
CA GLY A 66 4.92 17.43 -3.43
C GLY A 66 4.41 18.55 -2.52
N PHE A 67 3.10 18.64 -2.28
CA PHE A 67 2.52 19.61 -1.34
C PHE A 67 2.37 19.08 0.10
N LEU A 68 2.71 17.82 0.33
CA LEU A 68 2.49 17.14 1.60
C LEU A 68 3.81 16.93 2.33
N ASN A 69 3.78 16.98 3.66
CA ASN A 69 4.93 16.69 4.48
C ASN A 69 5.03 15.18 4.72
N SER A 70 6.08 14.55 4.19
CA SER A 70 6.27 13.10 4.25
C SER A 70 6.38 12.54 5.67
N ARG A 71 6.81 13.34 6.65
CA ARG A 71 7.01 12.86 8.04
C ARG A 71 5.72 12.62 8.82
N PHE A 72 4.62 13.22 8.38
CA PHE A 72 3.34 13.09 9.06
C PHE A 72 2.43 12.07 8.38
N LEU A 73 2.76 11.66 7.15
CA LEU A 73 1.93 10.77 6.35
C LEU A 73 2.04 9.34 6.86
N ILE A 74 0.94 8.80 7.36
CA ILE A 74 0.82 7.46 7.92
C ILE A 74 0.24 6.50 6.87
N SER A 75 -0.79 6.92 6.13
CA SER A 75 -1.53 6.06 5.21
C SER A 75 -1.69 6.66 3.82
N ILE A 76 -1.49 5.84 2.80
CA ILE A 76 -1.68 6.17 1.38
C ILE A 76 -2.76 5.24 0.82
N SER A 77 -3.77 5.81 0.17
CA SER A 77 -4.90 5.07 -0.36
C SER A 77 -5.26 5.51 -1.79
N PHE A 78 -5.39 4.55 -2.70
CA PHE A 78 -5.73 4.80 -4.10
C PHE A 78 -7.02 4.07 -4.53
N TYR A 79 -7.92 4.80 -5.19
CA TYR A 79 -9.19 4.27 -5.70
C TYR A 79 -9.33 4.51 -7.20
N PRO A 80 -9.98 3.62 -7.97
CA PRO A 80 -10.13 3.83 -9.39
C PRO A 80 -11.07 5.01 -9.67
N TYR A 81 -10.70 5.87 -10.62
CA TYR A 81 -11.67 6.75 -11.28
C TYR A 81 -12.07 6.19 -12.65
N GLY A 82 -13.29 5.68 -12.74
CA GLY A 82 -13.83 5.03 -13.94
C GLY A 82 -13.52 3.53 -14.00
N ASN A 83 -13.22 3.03 -15.19
CA ASN A 83 -12.95 1.60 -15.40
C ASN A 83 -11.61 1.17 -14.77
N ARG A 84 -11.38 -0.15 -14.74
CA ARG A 84 -10.12 -0.82 -14.36
C ARG A 84 -8.88 0.00 -14.74
N LYS A 85 -8.01 0.28 -13.77
CA LYS A 85 -6.80 1.09 -13.94
C LYS A 85 -5.54 0.29 -13.72
N VAL A 86 -4.49 0.60 -14.47
CA VAL A 86 -3.14 0.12 -14.18
C VAL A 86 -2.37 1.27 -13.54
N LEU A 87 -1.75 1.02 -12.40
CA LEU A 87 -1.01 2.03 -11.64
C LEU A 87 0.43 1.57 -11.44
N ASN A 88 1.36 2.23 -12.12
CA ASN A 88 2.78 1.99 -11.92
C ASN A 88 3.31 2.88 -10.79
N LEU A 89 3.67 2.25 -9.67
CA LEU A 89 4.17 2.94 -8.47
C LEU A 89 5.70 2.97 -8.38
N SER A 90 6.42 2.54 -9.42
CA SER A 90 7.88 2.39 -9.38
C SER A 90 8.60 3.70 -9.03
N GLU A 91 8.20 4.82 -9.61
CA GLU A 91 8.79 6.13 -9.29
C GLU A 91 8.31 6.67 -7.93
N ILE A 92 7.02 6.47 -7.61
CA ILE A 92 6.45 6.88 -6.32
C ILE A 92 7.16 6.17 -5.16
N SER A 93 7.53 4.90 -5.35
CA SER A 93 8.22 4.09 -4.35
C SER A 93 9.61 4.60 -3.96
N LYS A 94 10.14 5.60 -4.67
CA LYS A 94 11.43 6.25 -4.37
C LYS A 94 11.26 7.50 -3.51
N MET A 95 10.04 8.00 -3.32
CA MET A 95 9.77 9.23 -2.58
C MET A 95 9.80 9.01 -1.06
N ASP A 96 10.17 10.04 -0.31
CA ASP A 96 10.14 10.01 1.16
C ASP A 96 8.74 9.74 1.71
N HIS A 97 7.69 10.22 1.04
CA HIS A 97 6.30 9.95 1.40
C HIS A 97 5.99 8.46 1.43
N TRP A 98 6.50 7.72 0.45
CA TRP A 98 6.34 6.28 0.38
C TRP A 98 7.11 5.59 1.51
N ASN A 99 8.37 5.99 1.73
CA ASN A 99 9.25 5.36 2.71
C ASN A 99 8.88 5.62 4.17
N ASN A 100 8.19 6.73 4.45
CA ASN A 100 7.74 7.09 5.80
C ASN A 100 6.32 6.59 6.12
N ALA A 101 5.50 6.33 5.11
CA ALA A 101 4.16 5.81 5.33
C ALA A 101 4.18 4.39 5.90
N GLU A 102 3.21 4.10 6.76
CA GLU A 102 3.06 2.83 7.46
C GLU A 102 2.01 1.93 6.82
N GLN A 103 1.08 2.50 6.05
CA GLN A 103 -0.03 1.77 5.46
C GLN A 103 -0.22 2.11 3.98
N LEU A 104 -0.46 1.08 3.17
CA LEU A 104 -0.83 1.22 1.77
C LEU A 104 -2.12 0.45 1.49
N TYR A 105 -3.09 1.14 0.93
CA TYR A 105 -4.31 0.55 0.39
C TYR A 105 -4.48 0.93 -1.07
N VAL A 106 -4.75 -0.04 -1.93
CA VAL A 106 -5.10 0.18 -3.33
C VAL A 106 -6.30 -0.68 -3.65
N ASP A 107 -7.39 -0.04 -4.07
CA ASP A 107 -8.63 -0.73 -4.41
C ASP A 107 -8.40 -1.84 -5.45
N ARG A 108 -9.09 -2.96 -5.27
CA ARG A 108 -9.00 -4.19 -6.09
C ARG A 108 -9.24 -4.00 -7.60
N ASN A 109 -9.79 -2.88 -8.04
CA ASN A 109 -9.96 -2.56 -9.46
C ASN A 109 -8.79 -1.76 -10.06
N VAL A 110 -7.73 -1.52 -9.26
CA VAL A 110 -6.47 -0.90 -9.68
C VAL A 110 -5.36 -1.96 -9.63
N PHE A 111 -4.73 -2.23 -10.77
CA PHE A 111 -3.66 -3.20 -10.93
C PHE A 111 -2.31 -2.52 -10.77
N VAL A 112 -1.61 -2.87 -9.70
CA VAL A 112 -0.34 -2.25 -9.31
C VAL A 112 0.82 -2.92 -10.03
N ILE A 113 1.63 -2.10 -10.70
CA ILE A 113 2.94 -2.51 -11.20
C ILE A 113 3.98 -1.98 -10.22
N LEU A 114 4.55 -2.89 -9.42
CA LEU A 114 5.60 -2.62 -8.46
C LEU A 114 6.30 -3.93 -8.05
N ASP A 115 7.57 -3.83 -7.65
CA ASP A 115 8.26 -4.92 -6.96
C ASP A 115 7.75 -5.04 -5.51
N VAL A 116 7.27 -6.21 -5.10
CA VAL A 116 6.74 -6.45 -3.75
C VAL A 116 7.75 -6.15 -2.64
N LEU A 117 9.05 -6.21 -2.91
CA LEU A 117 10.09 -5.86 -1.93
C LEU A 117 10.16 -4.36 -1.62
N LYS A 118 9.50 -3.52 -2.45
CA LYS A 118 9.29 -2.08 -2.17
C LYS A 118 8.18 -1.82 -1.16
N LEU A 119 7.48 -2.87 -0.72
CA LEU A 119 6.39 -2.80 0.25
C LEU A 119 6.82 -3.25 1.65
N LYS A 120 8.02 -3.81 1.80
CA LYS A 120 8.48 -4.48 3.03
C LYS A 120 8.55 -3.60 4.28
N HIS A 121 8.58 -2.27 4.13
CA HIS A 121 8.65 -1.32 5.26
C HIS A 121 7.28 -0.94 5.80
N PHE A 122 6.20 -1.12 5.03
CA PHE A 122 4.83 -0.94 5.51
C PHE A 122 4.51 -1.93 6.64
N LEU A 123 3.54 -1.56 7.47
CA LEU A 123 2.94 -2.41 8.49
C LEU A 123 1.71 -3.12 7.96
N LEU A 124 0.94 -2.44 7.10
CA LEU A 124 -0.27 -2.96 6.47
C LEU A 124 -0.29 -2.66 4.98
N VAL A 125 -0.60 -3.67 4.17
CA VAL A 125 -0.67 -3.56 2.71
C VAL A 125 -1.90 -4.28 2.22
N GLU A 126 -2.69 -3.63 1.36
CA GLU A 126 -3.75 -4.28 0.59
C GLU A 126 -3.69 -3.75 -0.83
N VAL A 127 -3.30 -4.62 -1.77
CA VAL A 127 -3.11 -4.23 -3.17
C VAL A 127 -3.45 -5.37 -4.11
N LYS A 128 -3.89 -5.05 -5.32
CA LYS A 128 -3.95 -6.00 -6.42
C LYS A 128 -2.74 -5.81 -7.34
N MET A 129 -1.85 -6.80 -7.39
CA MET A 129 -0.65 -6.78 -8.21
C MET A 129 -0.96 -7.22 -9.64
N ASP A 130 -0.39 -6.54 -10.63
CA ASP A 130 -0.45 -6.99 -12.03
C ASP A 130 0.26 -8.35 -12.21
N ARG A 131 1.36 -8.53 -11.49
CA ARG A 131 2.20 -9.72 -11.52
C ARG A 131 2.84 -9.98 -10.17
N LEU A 132 2.84 -11.23 -9.75
CA LEU A 132 3.62 -11.73 -8.62
C LEU A 132 4.69 -12.71 -9.08
N ARG A 133 5.77 -12.78 -8.28
CA ARG A 133 6.80 -13.81 -8.38
C ARG A 133 7.05 -14.43 -7.02
N GLY A 134 6.98 -15.75 -6.95
CA GLY A 134 7.16 -16.59 -5.78
C GLY A 134 8.53 -16.35 -5.14
N LYS A 135 9.58 -16.23 -5.94
CA LYS A 135 10.91 -15.84 -5.42
C LYS A 135 10.88 -14.51 -4.64
N GLU A 136 10.19 -13.49 -5.15
CA GLU A 136 10.09 -12.18 -4.48
C GLU A 136 9.24 -12.28 -3.20
N LEU A 137 8.18 -13.10 -3.20
CA LEU A 137 7.37 -13.40 -2.02
C LEU A 137 8.15 -14.16 -0.94
N LEU A 138 9.03 -15.08 -1.33
CA LEU A 138 9.93 -15.80 -0.42
C LEU A 138 11.00 -14.87 0.18
N GLU A 139 11.51 -13.92 -0.60
CA GLU A 139 12.40 -12.90 -0.04
C GLU A 139 11.64 -11.96 0.91
N LEU A 140 10.42 -11.55 0.55
CA LEU A 140 9.55 -10.75 1.42
C LEU A 140 9.30 -11.47 2.76
N LYS A 141 9.01 -12.77 2.75
CA LYS A 141 8.91 -13.61 3.96
C LYS A 141 10.13 -13.41 4.87
N GLU A 142 11.35 -13.54 4.33
CA GLU A 142 12.58 -13.40 5.12
C GLU A 142 12.73 -12.01 5.75
N LYS A 143 12.28 -10.96 5.06
CA LYS A 143 12.27 -9.60 5.62
C LYS A 143 11.24 -9.49 6.75
N LEU A 144 10.03 -9.99 6.55
CA LEU A 144 8.94 -9.91 7.53
C LEU A 144 9.25 -10.72 8.80
N LEU A 145 9.95 -11.85 8.70
CA LEU A 145 10.37 -12.65 9.87
C LEU A 145 11.26 -11.87 10.87
N SER A 146 11.91 -10.81 10.41
CA SER A 146 12.74 -9.91 11.24
C SER A 146 12.07 -8.59 11.63
N ARG A 147 10.82 -8.36 11.20
CA ARG A 147 10.08 -7.12 11.48
C ARG A 147 8.86 -7.41 12.36
N PRO A 148 8.99 -7.29 13.69
CA PRO A 148 7.87 -7.56 14.57
C PRO A 148 6.73 -6.56 14.33
N GLU A 149 6.98 -5.33 13.91
CA GLU A 149 5.95 -4.29 13.80
C GLU A 149 4.91 -4.55 12.69
N PHE A 150 5.25 -5.36 11.69
CA PHE A 150 4.34 -5.70 10.60
C PHE A 150 3.06 -6.41 11.11
N ALA A 151 1.93 -6.10 10.47
CA ALA A 151 0.63 -6.67 10.78
C ALA A 151 0.13 -7.63 9.68
N GLU A 152 -0.14 -7.13 8.48
CA GLU A 152 -0.81 -7.90 7.43
C GLU A 152 -0.62 -7.34 6.04
N PHE A 153 -0.20 -8.19 5.08
CA PHE A 153 -0.07 -7.87 3.67
C PHE A 153 -0.99 -8.78 2.86
N ASN A 154 -1.89 -8.18 2.09
CA ASN A 154 -2.83 -8.83 1.19
C ASN A 154 -2.47 -8.48 -0.25
N PHE A 155 -2.18 -9.52 -1.04
CA PHE A 155 -1.88 -9.42 -2.46
C PHE A 155 -2.90 -10.20 -3.26
N ASP A 156 -3.84 -9.50 -3.87
CA ASP A 156 -4.56 -10.08 -5.01
C ASP A 156 -3.63 -10.01 -6.24
N TYR A 157 -3.81 -10.89 -7.21
CA TYR A 157 -2.99 -10.87 -8.43
C TYR A 157 -3.77 -11.13 -9.72
N VAL A 158 -3.15 -10.79 -10.84
CA VAL A 158 -3.61 -11.17 -12.19
C VAL A 158 -2.75 -12.29 -12.74
N ASN A 159 -1.43 -12.14 -12.67
CA ASN A 159 -0.47 -13.12 -13.14
C ASN A 159 0.46 -13.55 -12.00
N PHE A 160 0.85 -14.81 -12.00
CA PHE A 160 1.80 -15.37 -11.05
C PHE A 160 2.77 -16.30 -11.79
N ASP A 161 4.01 -15.82 -12.00
CA ASP A 161 4.96 -16.43 -12.94
C ASP A 161 5.42 -17.85 -12.53
N ASP A 162 5.56 -18.09 -11.23
CA ASP A 162 6.10 -19.29 -10.57
C ASP A 162 5.16 -19.76 -9.44
N GLU A 163 3.85 -19.73 -9.72
CA GLU A 163 2.80 -20.08 -8.78
C GLU A 163 2.95 -21.50 -8.26
N LYS A 164 3.22 -22.46 -9.15
CA LYS A 164 3.31 -23.88 -8.78
C LYS A 164 4.43 -24.12 -7.77
N GLU A 165 5.60 -23.54 -7.99
CA GLU A 165 6.75 -23.64 -7.08
C GLU A 165 6.43 -23.01 -5.71
N PHE A 166 5.69 -21.90 -5.71
CA PHE A 166 5.25 -21.26 -4.46
C PHE A 166 4.18 -22.08 -3.73
N SER A 167 3.22 -22.67 -4.44
CA SER A 167 2.22 -23.58 -3.88
C SER A 167 2.87 -24.85 -3.33
N ASP A 168 3.81 -25.45 -4.07
CA ASP A 168 4.59 -26.60 -3.61
C ASP A 168 5.39 -26.24 -2.33
N PHE A 169 5.93 -25.02 -2.27
CA PHE A 169 6.56 -24.51 -1.05
C PHE A 169 5.58 -24.43 0.12
N LEU A 170 4.32 -24.01 -0.08
CA LEU A 170 3.32 -23.98 0.99
C LEU A 170 2.77 -25.37 1.34
N GLY A 171 2.82 -26.32 0.42
CA GLY A 171 2.29 -27.66 0.60
C GLY A 171 0.76 -27.73 0.45
N PRO A 172 0.16 -28.90 0.74
CA PRO A 172 -1.24 -29.19 0.37
C PRO A 172 -2.27 -28.30 1.06
N GLU A 173 -1.94 -27.73 2.22
CA GLU A 173 -2.83 -26.84 2.96
C GLU A 173 -2.85 -25.41 2.38
N SER A 174 -1.99 -25.13 1.38
CA SER A 174 -1.79 -23.79 0.80
C SER A 174 -1.52 -22.72 1.87
N MET A 175 -0.94 -23.16 2.99
CA MET A 175 -0.72 -22.37 4.19
C MET A 175 0.53 -22.86 4.93
N LYS A 176 1.35 -21.93 5.44
CA LYS A 176 2.47 -22.24 6.35
C LYS A 176 2.65 -21.20 7.44
N PHE A 177 3.24 -21.63 8.54
CA PHE A 177 3.56 -20.80 9.70
C PHE A 177 5.06 -20.81 9.96
N PHE A 178 5.61 -19.65 10.28
CA PHE A 178 7.04 -19.48 10.55
C PHE A 178 7.25 -18.72 11.86
N GLN A 179 8.22 -19.17 12.67
CA GLN A 179 8.56 -18.46 13.90
C GLN A 179 9.21 -17.11 13.58
N MET A 180 8.70 -16.02 14.17
CA MET A 180 9.35 -14.71 14.03
C MET A 180 10.57 -14.61 14.95
N LYS A 181 11.64 -13.95 14.48
CA LYS A 181 12.95 -13.92 15.17
C LYS A 181 12.96 -13.12 16.46
N SER A 182 12.09 -12.12 16.56
CA SER A 182 12.09 -11.10 17.62
C SER A 182 10.76 -11.01 18.35
N SER A 183 9.91 -12.03 18.21
CA SER A 183 8.56 -12.06 18.79
C SER A 183 8.17 -13.51 19.07
N GLU A 184 7.34 -13.72 20.08
CA GLU A 184 6.64 -15.00 20.26
C GLU A 184 5.64 -15.25 19.11
N ASP A 185 5.27 -14.22 18.35
CA ASP A 185 4.32 -14.33 17.26
C ASP A 185 4.86 -15.14 16.07
N VAL A 186 3.92 -15.58 15.24
CA VAL A 186 4.18 -16.38 14.06
C VAL A 186 3.76 -15.62 12.81
N LEU A 187 4.53 -15.80 11.74
CA LEU A 187 4.15 -15.37 10.40
C LEU A 187 3.34 -16.47 9.74
N ARG A 188 2.08 -16.22 9.42
CA ARG A 188 1.28 -17.07 8.53
C ARG A 188 1.40 -16.57 7.10
N ILE A 189 1.63 -17.49 6.17
CA ILE A 189 1.49 -17.27 4.73
C ILE A 189 0.37 -18.17 4.23
N THR A 190 -0.56 -17.62 3.44
CA THR A 190 -1.59 -18.39 2.75
C THR A 190 -1.63 -18.01 1.27
N HIS A 191 -1.94 -18.96 0.42
CA HIS A 191 -2.21 -18.76 -1.00
C HIS A 191 -3.55 -19.42 -1.34
N ASN A 192 -4.37 -18.71 -2.10
CA ASN A 192 -5.59 -19.25 -2.66
C ASN A 192 -5.61 -18.92 -4.15
N SER A 193 -5.39 -19.94 -4.98
CA SER A 193 -5.36 -19.83 -6.43
C SER A 193 -6.73 -19.65 -7.07
N GLU A 194 -7.81 -20.09 -6.40
CA GLU A 194 -9.19 -19.94 -6.90
C GLU A 194 -9.66 -18.48 -6.90
N ILE A 195 -9.19 -17.70 -5.91
CA ILE A 195 -9.51 -16.28 -5.79
C ILE A 195 -8.31 -15.37 -6.12
N TYR A 196 -7.21 -15.96 -6.61
CA TYR A 196 -6.00 -15.25 -6.99
C TYR A 196 -5.44 -14.34 -5.89
N SER A 197 -5.23 -14.89 -4.68
CA SER A 197 -4.78 -14.12 -3.51
C SER A 197 -3.64 -14.79 -2.73
N VAL A 198 -2.72 -13.97 -2.21
CA VAL A 198 -1.66 -14.35 -1.25
C VAL A 198 -1.74 -13.42 -0.05
N ASN A 199 -1.72 -13.98 1.16
CA ASN A 199 -1.75 -13.23 2.42
C ASN A 199 -0.52 -13.57 3.27
N PHE A 200 0.09 -12.55 3.84
CA PHE A 200 1.05 -12.64 4.92
C PHE A 200 0.41 -12.00 6.14
N LYS A 201 0.40 -12.68 7.28
CA LYS A 201 -0.21 -12.16 8.50
C LYS A 201 0.61 -12.51 9.73
N ARG A 202 0.89 -11.52 10.57
CA ARG A 202 1.41 -11.75 11.92
C ARG A 202 0.26 -12.24 12.80
N ILE A 203 0.46 -13.39 13.45
CA ILE A 203 -0.52 -14.01 14.35
C ILE A 203 0.14 -14.19 15.70
N ARG A 204 -0.58 -13.81 16.76
CA ARG A 204 -0.11 -14.08 18.12
C ARG A 204 -0.08 -15.58 18.38
N LYS A 205 0.97 -16.06 19.04
CA LYS A 205 1.16 -17.50 19.34
C LYS A 205 -0.04 -18.16 20.01
N GLU A 206 -0.72 -17.43 20.88
CA GLU A 206 -1.95 -17.85 21.56
C GLU A 206 -3.12 -18.14 20.61
N ASN A 207 -3.09 -17.59 19.39
CA ASN A 207 -4.09 -17.80 18.34
C ASN A 207 -3.59 -18.77 17.25
N PHE A 208 -2.50 -19.51 17.51
CA PHE A 208 -1.99 -20.52 16.59
C PHE A 208 -2.96 -21.71 16.51
N PRO A 209 -3.38 -22.12 15.31
CA PRO A 209 -4.34 -23.22 15.16
C PRO A 209 -3.73 -24.57 15.54
N GLU A 210 -4.50 -25.40 16.25
CA GLU A 210 -4.13 -26.79 16.53
C GLU A 210 -3.99 -27.59 15.22
N GLY A 211 -3.06 -28.57 15.21
CA GLY A 211 -2.83 -29.46 14.07
C GLY A 211 -1.80 -28.97 13.05
N PHE A 212 -1.33 -27.71 13.16
CA PHE A 212 -0.29 -27.15 12.29
C PHE A 212 1.10 -27.21 12.94
N SER A 213 2.14 -27.18 12.11
CA SER A 213 3.53 -27.04 12.55
C SER A 213 4.05 -25.62 12.33
N ILE A 214 4.93 -25.18 13.22
CA ILE A 214 5.69 -23.93 13.07
C ILE A 214 7.08 -24.28 12.53
N TYR A 215 7.47 -23.64 11.43
CA TYR A 215 8.76 -23.84 10.75
C TYR A 215 9.77 -22.73 11.07
#